data_AF-A0A355PN16-F1
#
_entry.id   AF-A0A355PN16-F1
#
_cell.length_a   1.000
_cell.length_b   1.000
_cell.length_c   1.000
_cell.angle_alpha   90.00
_cell.angle_beta   90.00
_cell.angle_gamma   90.00
#
_symmetry.space_group_name_H-M   'P 1'
#
loop_
_entity.id
_entity.type
_entity.pdbx_description
1 polymer ?
#
loop_
_entity_poly.entity_id
_entity_poly.type
_entity_poly.pdbx_seq_one_letter_code
_entity_poly.pdbx_strand_id
1 'polypeptide(L)'
;MKDIYKSQSWKKIDVVVRIDLITVVEKIRIGGKLEIPLKYIRTGKECVPVDKKQRILILSCLKELKLKFKEIGNSLYVFWEQSNFDKLENGEIKIGEFLGYPNCCSEAFYKRCEKFLKNKSPIGPAQIFWIKQKMAAKEGKYNDDLDFWLHIPCELNCKETLAMVSKIRKVLEENDPEAAVFFQELHKKYRT
;
A
#
# COMPACT_ATOMS: atom_id res chain seq x y z
N MET A 1 -3.02 17.71 14.41
CA MET A 1 -2.35 17.11 13.23
C MET A 1 -3.29 16.88 12.03
N LYS A 2 -4.53 17.40 12.01
CA LYS A 2 -5.53 17.11 10.95
C LYS A 2 -5.50 18.04 9.70
N ASP A 3 -4.70 19.11 9.70
CA ASP A 3 -4.65 20.06 8.57
C ASP A 3 -3.61 19.75 7.50
N ILE A 4 -2.76 18.73 7.71
CA ILE A 4 -1.74 18.35 6.73
C ILE A 4 -2.38 17.96 5.38
N TYR A 5 -3.49 17.22 5.39
CA TYR A 5 -4.19 16.73 4.20
C TYR A 5 -4.80 17.85 3.37
N LYS A 6 -5.10 18.98 4.02
CA LYS A 6 -5.61 20.20 3.36
C LYS A 6 -4.48 21.09 2.86
N SER A 7 -3.24 20.83 3.26
CA SER A 7 -2.09 21.67 2.90
C SER A 7 -1.78 21.55 1.40
N GLN A 8 -1.31 22.66 0.83
CA GLN A 8 -0.85 22.69 -0.56
C GLN A 8 0.38 21.80 -0.78
N SER A 9 1.19 21.60 0.26
CA SER A 9 2.35 20.71 0.21
C SER A 9 1.92 19.25 0.05
N TRP A 10 0.91 18.81 0.81
CA TRP A 10 0.36 17.46 0.70
C TRP A 10 -0.20 17.19 -0.69
N LYS A 11 -1.05 18.08 -1.22
CA LYS A 11 -1.67 17.92 -2.55
C LYS A 11 -0.67 17.87 -3.72
N LYS A 12 0.55 18.37 -3.53
CA LYS A 12 1.63 18.30 -4.53
C LYS A 12 2.38 16.96 -4.52
N ILE A 13 2.21 16.14 -3.48
CA ILE A 13 2.77 14.80 -3.40
C ILE A 13 1.96 13.89 -4.33
N ASP A 14 2.67 13.06 -5.08
CA ASP A 14 2.07 12.04 -5.93
C ASP A 14 1.00 11.23 -5.17
N VAL A 15 -0.15 11.03 -5.81
CA VAL A 15 -1.32 10.39 -5.19
C VAL A 15 -1.02 8.98 -4.68
N VAL A 16 -0.14 8.23 -5.35
CA VAL A 16 0.28 6.88 -4.92
C VAL A 16 1.08 6.96 -3.63
N VAL A 17 1.93 7.98 -3.49
CA VAL A 17 2.72 8.20 -2.28
C VAL A 17 1.82 8.67 -1.13
N ARG A 18 0.84 9.53 -1.39
CA ARG A 18 -0.15 9.96 -0.40
C ARG A 18 -0.91 8.78 0.20
N ILE A 19 -1.33 7.81 -0.62
CA ILE A 19 -2.00 6.59 -0.17
C ILE A 19 -1.13 5.79 0.81
N ASP A 20 0.17 5.64 0.53
CA ASP A 20 1.05 4.93 1.47
C ASP A 20 1.29 5.74 2.75
N LEU A 21 1.54 7.05 2.62
CA LEU A 21 1.79 7.92 3.77
C LEU A 21 0.60 8.00 4.71
N ILE A 22 -0.63 8.18 4.19
CA ILE A 22 -1.82 8.37 5.04
C ILE A 22 -2.08 7.14 5.93
N THR A 23 -1.78 5.94 5.45
CA THR A 23 -1.91 4.72 6.25
C THR A 23 -0.91 4.62 7.40
N VAL A 24 0.26 5.25 7.27
CA VAL A 24 1.22 5.38 8.36
C VAL A 24 0.77 6.49 9.31
N VAL A 25 0.38 7.67 8.78
CA VAL A 25 -0.06 8.81 9.59
C VAL A 25 -1.25 8.44 10.49
N GLU A 26 -2.24 7.74 9.93
CA GLU A 26 -3.42 7.29 10.67
C GLU A 26 -3.19 5.99 11.47
N LYS A 27 -1.92 5.56 11.60
CA LYS A 27 -1.51 4.38 12.38
C LYS A 27 -2.25 3.10 12.01
N ILE A 28 -2.68 2.99 10.75
CA ILE A 28 -3.20 1.74 10.18
C ILE A 28 -2.04 0.75 10.03
N ARG A 29 -0.84 1.26 9.76
CA ARG A 29 0.42 0.51 9.67
C ARG A 29 1.42 0.96 10.73
N ILE A 30 2.31 0.06 11.10
CA ILE A 30 3.46 0.34 11.99
C ILE A 30 4.47 1.28 11.28
N GLY A 31 4.64 1.08 9.98
CA GLY A 31 5.44 1.93 9.10
C GLY A 31 5.11 1.72 7.62
N GLY A 32 5.86 2.40 6.77
CA GLY A 32 5.71 2.37 5.32
C GLY A 32 7.08 2.28 4.65
N LYS A 33 7.10 1.67 3.47
CA LYS A 33 8.27 1.62 2.59
C LYS A 33 7.90 2.31 1.28
N LEU A 34 8.53 3.46 1.00
CA LEU A 34 8.36 4.21 -0.23
C LEU A 34 9.59 3.98 -1.11
N GLU A 35 9.41 3.56 -2.36
CA GLU A 35 10.55 3.36 -3.27
C GLU A 35 10.94 4.70 -3.93
N ILE A 36 12.22 5.08 -3.84
CA ILE A 36 12.80 6.31 -4.38
C ILE A 36 14.08 5.96 -5.17
N PRO A 37 14.25 6.39 -6.43
CA PRO A 37 13.32 7.13 -7.26
C PRO A 37 12.34 6.22 -8.01
N LEU A 38 12.44 4.90 -7.95
CA LEU A 38 11.68 4.05 -8.86
C LEU A 38 10.44 3.52 -8.17
N LYS A 39 9.27 4.16 -8.30
CA LYS A 39 8.03 3.44 -8.03
C LYS A 39 7.43 2.94 -9.34
N TYR A 40 8.04 1.86 -9.79
CA TYR A 40 7.40 0.88 -10.65
C TYR A 40 6.00 0.58 -10.08
N ILE A 41 4.99 0.57 -10.95
CA ILE A 41 3.82 -0.30 -10.80
C ILE A 41 2.86 0.09 -9.65
N ARG A 42 1.94 1.00 -9.98
CA ARG A 42 0.55 0.53 -10.06
C ARG A 42 -0.15 0.91 -11.36
N THR A 43 0.32 1.92 -12.07
CA THR A 43 -0.28 2.43 -13.31
C THR A 43 -0.06 1.54 -14.54
N GLY A 44 0.77 0.50 -14.43
CA GLY A 44 0.86 -0.58 -15.43
C GLY A 44 1.46 -0.21 -16.79
N LYS A 45 2.07 0.98 -16.99
CA LYS A 45 2.70 1.29 -18.29
C LYS A 45 4.05 2.01 -18.30
N GLU A 46 4.48 2.79 -17.32
CA GLU A 46 5.76 3.51 -17.44
C GLU A 46 6.53 3.64 -16.12
N CYS A 47 7.87 3.60 -16.23
CA CYS A 47 8.82 3.76 -15.13
C CYS A 47 9.25 5.23 -15.08
N VAL A 48 8.66 6.02 -14.18
CA VAL A 48 9.10 7.41 -14.00
C VAL A 48 9.83 7.51 -12.66
N PRO A 49 11.12 7.94 -12.65
CA PRO A 49 11.78 8.23 -11.39
C PRO A 49 11.04 9.36 -10.64
N VAL A 50 10.76 9.19 -9.35
CA VAL A 50 10.38 10.24 -8.40
C VAL A 50 11.38 11.35 -8.59
N ASP A 51 10.92 12.44 -9.20
CA ASP A 51 11.79 13.55 -9.50
C ASP A 51 12.38 14.13 -8.19
N LYS A 52 13.50 14.83 -8.29
CA LYS A 52 14.15 15.46 -7.12
C LYS A 52 13.18 16.36 -6.33
N LYS A 53 12.14 16.91 -6.98
CA LYS A 53 11.15 17.80 -6.37
C LYS A 53 10.17 17.01 -5.49
N GLN A 54 9.67 15.86 -5.95
CA GLN A 54 8.81 14.96 -5.20
C GLN A 54 9.51 14.44 -3.96
N ARG A 55 10.80 14.06 -4.06
CA ARG A 55 11.58 13.68 -2.89
C ARG A 55 11.64 14.81 -1.85
N ILE A 56 11.91 16.05 -2.28
CA ILE A 56 11.92 17.21 -1.38
C ILE A 56 10.55 17.43 -0.72
N LEU A 57 9.47 17.33 -1.49
CA LEU A 57 8.10 17.46 -0.97
C LEU A 57 7.77 16.38 0.06
N ILE A 58 8.11 15.12 -0.21
CA ILE A 58 7.94 13.99 0.71
C ILE A 58 8.70 14.26 2.00
N LEU A 59 9.99 14.56 1.93
CA LEU A 59 10.81 14.80 3.12
C LEU A 59 10.34 16.01 3.93
N SER A 60 9.86 17.08 3.27
CA SER A 60 9.25 18.22 3.96
C SER A 60 7.99 17.80 4.71
N CYS A 61 7.11 17.03 4.06
CA CYS A 61 5.88 16.54 4.65
C CYS A 61 6.14 15.61 5.85
N LEU A 62 7.13 14.71 5.76
CA LEU A 62 7.52 13.86 6.88
C LEU A 62 7.95 14.68 8.11
N LYS A 63 8.72 15.76 7.89
CA LYS A 63 9.11 16.68 8.96
C LYS A 63 7.91 17.40 9.59
N GLU A 64 6.99 17.90 8.77
CA GLU A 64 5.76 18.55 9.24
C GLU A 64 4.88 17.60 10.07
N LEU A 65 4.80 16.34 9.63
CA LEU A 65 4.09 15.26 10.31
C LEU A 65 4.82 14.71 11.54
N LYS A 66 6.05 15.15 11.79
CA LYS A 66 6.96 14.59 12.81
C LYS A 66 7.17 13.08 12.65
N LEU A 67 7.06 12.58 11.43
CA LEU A 67 7.38 11.20 11.11
C LEU A 67 8.90 11.05 11.00
N LYS A 68 9.40 9.94 11.54
CA LYS A 68 10.78 9.54 11.37
C LYS A 68 10.94 8.78 10.06
N PHE A 69 12.14 8.82 9.51
CA PHE A 69 12.45 8.07 8.30
C PHE A 69 13.92 7.65 8.24
N LYS A 70 14.19 6.58 7.50
CA LYS A 70 15.54 6.11 7.16
C LYS A 70 15.59 5.75 5.68
N GLU A 71 16.65 6.16 5.01
CA GLU A 71 16.91 5.77 3.63
C GLU A 71 17.82 4.54 3.61
N ILE A 72 17.40 3.50 2.90
CA ILE A 72 18.18 2.28 2.67
C ILE A 72 18.08 1.92 1.20
N GLY A 73 19.21 1.98 0.50
CA GLY A 73 19.25 1.81 -0.95
C GLY A 73 18.27 2.76 -1.64
N ASN A 74 17.38 2.21 -2.45
CA ASN A 74 16.35 2.96 -3.18
C ASN A 74 15.00 3.00 -2.43
N SER A 75 15.02 2.97 -1.11
CA SER A 75 13.80 2.94 -0.30
C SER A 75 13.88 3.90 0.88
N LEU A 76 12.80 4.63 1.07
CA LEU A 76 12.55 5.49 2.23
C LEU A 76 11.57 4.77 3.15
N TYR A 77 12.07 4.32 4.29
CA TYR A 77 11.27 3.74 5.36
C TYR A 77 10.74 4.86 6.23
N VAL A 78 9.43 4.87 6.48
CA VAL A 78 8.72 5.92 7.23
C VAL A 78 8.00 5.29 8.40
N PHE A 79 8.10 5.90 9.59
CA PHE A 79 7.56 5.33 10.83
C PHE A 79 7.36 6.41 11.91
N TRP A 80 6.49 6.12 12.88
CA TRP A 80 6.25 7.01 14.03
C TRP A 80 7.38 6.93 15.07
N GLU A 81 7.84 5.73 15.37
CA GLU A 81 8.76 5.46 16.46
C GLU A 81 9.99 4.72 15.92
N GLN A 82 11.18 5.13 16.37
CA GLN A 82 12.44 4.52 15.94
C GLN A 82 12.47 3.03 16.29
N SER A 83 11.93 2.67 17.46
CA SER A 83 11.74 1.31 17.93
C SER A 83 11.03 0.41 16.91
N ASN A 84 10.06 0.93 16.15
CA ASN A 84 9.36 0.14 15.13
C ASN A 84 10.29 -0.25 13.98
N PHE A 85 11.19 0.65 13.61
CA PHE A 85 12.17 0.41 12.56
C PHE A 85 13.33 -0.45 13.06
N ASP A 86 13.79 -0.22 14.30
CA ASP A 86 14.83 -1.05 14.93
C ASP A 86 14.38 -2.52 15.03
N LYS A 87 13.12 -2.76 15.41
CA LYS A 87 12.50 -4.10 15.39
C LYS A 87 12.54 -4.74 14.01
N LEU A 88 12.32 -3.97 12.94
CA LEU A 88 12.40 -4.47 11.58
C LEU A 88 13.85 -4.81 11.20
N GLU A 89 14.82 -3.95 11.52
CA GLU A 89 16.24 -4.19 11.23
C GLU A 89 16.81 -5.38 12.01
N ASN A 90 16.41 -5.54 13.27
CA ASN A 90 16.83 -6.66 14.12
C ASN A 90 16.11 -7.97 13.77
N GLY A 91 15.14 -7.95 12.85
CA GLY A 91 14.35 -9.12 12.48
C GLY A 91 13.32 -9.55 13.53
N GLU A 92 13.02 -8.71 14.52
CA GLU A 92 12.00 -8.94 15.55
C GLU A 92 10.59 -8.91 14.96
N ILE A 93 10.37 -8.10 13.91
CA ILE A 93 9.15 -8.10 13.11
C ILE A 93 9.47 -8.30 11.63
N LYS A 94 8.56 -8.93 10.90
CA LYS A 94 8.69 -9.09 9.44
C LYS A 94 8.29 -7.82 8.72
N ILE A 95 8.80 -7.63 7.50
CA ILE A 95 8.40 -6.49 6.64
C ILE A 95 6.88 -6.44 6.40
N GLY A 96 6.20 -7.59 6.34
CA GLY A 96 4.75 -7.66 6.22
C GLY A 96 4.04 -7.00 7.40
N GLU A 97 4.48 -7.30 8.62
CA GLU A 97 3.95 -6.70 9.85
C GLU A 97 4.24 -5.19 9.91
N PHE A 98 5.46 -4.79 9.56
CA PHE A 98 5.84 -3.38 9.46
C PHE A 98 4.92 -2.60 8.51
N LEU A 99 4.63 -3.17 7.33
CA LEU A 99 3.74 -2.60 6.31
C LEU A 99 2.25 -2.84 6.57
N GLY A 100 1.91 -3.48 7.70
CA GLY A 100 0.53 -3.73 8.13
C GLY A 100 -0.23 -4.78 7.32
N TYR A 101 0.45 -5.72 6.66
CA TYR A 101 -0.22 -6.84 5.99
C TYR A 101 -0.49 -7.98 6.98
N PRO A 102 -1.68 -8.62 6.95
CA PRO A 102 -1.93 -9.80 7.77
C PRO A 102 -0.95 -10.93 7.44
N ASN A 103 -0.39 -11.57 8.47
CA ASN A 103 0.58 -12.66 8.29
C ASN A 103 0.04 -13.79 7.41
N CYS A 104 -1.24 -14.13 7.53
CA CYS A 104 -1.90 -15.12 6.68
C CYS A 104 -1.86 -14.75 5.18
N CYS A 105 -1.92 -13.46 4.85
CA CYS A 105 -1.85 -12.97 3.47
C CYS A 105 -0.41 -13.04 2.93
N SER A 106 0.57 -12.70 3.77
CA SER A 106 1.99 -12.79 3.42
C SER A 106 2.41 -14.24 3.16
N GLU A 107 2.08 -15.16 4.06
CA GLU A 107 2.39 -16.59 3.92
C GLU A 107 1.71 -17.22 2.70
N ALA A 108 0.43 -16.90 2.48
CA ALA A 108 -0.30 -17.36 1.30
C ALA A 108 0.33 -16.83 0.01
N PHE A 109 0.74 -15.56 -0.01
CA PHE A 109 1.42 -14.96 -1.16
C PHE A 109 2.75 -15.65 -1.44
N TYR A 110 3.61 -15.83 -0.42
CA TYR A 110 4.90 -16.52 -0.60
C TYR A 110 4.74 -17.96 -1.07
N LYS A 111 3.80 -18.72 -0.49
CA LYS A 111 3.47 -20.09 -0.97
C LYS A 111 3.04 -20.09 -2.44
N ARG A 112 2.23 -19.11 -2.87
CA ARG A 112 1.81 -18.98 -4.27
C ARG A 112 2.98 -18.60 -5.17
N CYS A 113 3.86 -17.69 -4.74
CA CYS A 113 5.09 -17.33 -5.46
C CYS A 113 6.01 -18.54 -5.63
N GLU A 114 6.24 -19.30 -4.56
CA GLU A 114 7.05 -20.51 -4.59
C GLU A 114 6.50 -21.54 -5.58
N LYS A 115 5.19 -21.78 -5.54
CA LYS A 115 4.51 -22.67 -6.50
C LYS A 115 4.65 -22.17 -7.94
N PHE A 116 4.51 -20.86 -8.17
CA PHE A 116 4.68 -20.24 -9.49
C PHE A 116 6.10 -20.43 -10.02
N LEU A 117 7.11 -20.15 -9.20
CA LEU A 117 8.53 -20.26 -9.56
C LEU A 117 8.97 -21.71 -9.77
N LYS A 118 8.59 -22.62 -8.85
CA LYS A 118 8.96 -24.04 -8.93
C LYS A 118 8.23 -24.79 -10.04
N ASN A 119 6.95 -24.52 -10.24
CA ASN A 119 6.11 -25.29 -11.16
C ASN A 119 5.86 -24.60 -12.50
N LYS A 120 6.54 -23.47 -12.78
CA LYS A 120 6.34 -22.62 -13.98
C LYS A 120 4.85 -22.38 -14.28
N SER A 121 4.06 -22.12 -13.24
CA SER A 121 2.63 -21.88 -13.42
C SER A 121 2.43 -20.71 -14.39
N PRO A 122 1.51 -20.79 -15.35
CA PRO A 122 1.33 -19.72 -16.35
C PRO A 122 0.75 -18.42 -15.75
N ILE A 123 0.26 -18.46 -14.50
CA ILE A 123 -0.52 -17.39 -13.88
C ILE A 123 0.08 -17.06 -12.52
N GLY A 124 0.52 -15.82 -12.34
CA GLY A 124 1.09 -15.32 -11.09
C GLY A 124 0.04 -15.10 -9.98
N PRO A 125 0.46 -14.96 -8.71
CA PRO A 125 -0.45 -14.78 -7.57
C PRO A 125 -1.40 -13.58 -7.69
N ALA A 126 -0.93 -12.48 -8.30
CA ALA A 126 -1.73 -11.28 -8.56
C ALA A 126 -2.84 -11.54 -9.58
N GLN A 127 -2.52 -12.27 -10.65
CA GLN A 127 -3.47 -12.59 -11.71
C GLN A 127 -4.54 -13.59 -11.22
N ILE A 128 -4.17 -14.55 -10.35
CA ILE A 128 -5.14 -15.42 -9.66
C ILE A 128 -6.14 -14.57 -8.87
N PHE A 129 -5.66 -13.57 -8.14
CA PHE A 129 -6.52 -12.68 -7.37
C PHE A 129 -7.47 -11.87 -8.27
N TRP A 130 -6.98 -11.30 -9.37
CA TRP A 130 -7.83 -10.57 -10.34
C TRP A 130 -8.90 -11.47 -10.97
N ILE A 131 -8.57 -12.71 -11.30
CA ILE A 131 -9.55 -13.68 -11.81
C ILE A 131 -10.64 -13.95 -10.77
N LYS A 132 -10.25 -14.23 -9.51
CA LYS A 132 -11.20 -14.43 -8.41
C LYS A 132 -12.09 -13.20 -8.20
N GLN A 133 -11.51 -12.01 -8.22
CA GLN A 133 -12.23 -10.74 -8.10
C GLN A 133 -13.27 -10.58 -9.21
N LYS A 134 -12.89 -10.82 -10.47
CA LYS A 134 -13.78 -10.74 -11.64
C LYS A 134 -14.93 -11.75 -11.56
N MET A 135 -14.65 -12.98 -11.12
CA MET A 135 -15.68 -14.00 -10.91
C MET A 135 -16.66 -13.60 -9.80
N ALA A 136 -16.15 -13.20 -8.63
CA ALA A 136 -16.99 -12.76 -7.52
C ALA A 136 -17.85 -11.54 -7.87
N ALA A 137 -17.32 -10.62 -8.68
CA ALA A 137 -18.06 -9.46 -9.16
C ALA A 137 -19.23 -9.85 -10.08
N LYS A 138 -19.01 -10.79 -11.01
CA LYS A 138 -20.08 -11.34 -11.86
C LYS A 138 -21.18 -12.04 -11.06
N GLU A 139 -20.82 -12.64 -9.93
CA GLU A 139 -21.76 -13.30 -9.02
C GLU A 139 -22.43 -12.36 -8.00
N GLY A 140 -22.10 -11.06 -8.00
CA GLY A 140 -22.61 -10.10 -7.02
C GLY A 140 -22.11 -10.34 -5.58
N LYS A 141 -21.00 -11.08 -5.41
CA LYS A 141 -20.41 -11.47 -4.11
C LYS A 141 -19.14 -10.70 -3.76
N TYR A 142 -18.73 -9.77 -4.62
CA TYR A 142 -17.52 -8.98 -4.40
C TYR A 142 -17.75 -7.91 -3.33
N ASN A 143 -16.80 -7.78 -2.41
CA ASN A 143 -16.78 -6.69 -1.45
C ASN A 143 -15.97 -5.52 -2.03
N ASP A 144 -16.64 -4.40 -2.29
CA ASP A 144 -16.03 -3.19 -2.88
C ASP A 144 -14.93 -2.56 -2.01
N ASP A 145 -14.89 -2.83 -0.69
CA ASP A 145 -13.79 -2.36 0.17
C ASP A 145 -12.45 -2.94 -0.28
N LEU A 146 -12.45 -4.11 -0.94
CA LEU A 146 -11.24 -4.66 -1.52
C LEU A 146 -10.65 -3.71 -2.57
N ASP A 147 -11.39 -2.79 -3.21
CA ASP A 147 -10.78 -1.81 -4.12
C ASP A 147 -9.77 -0.87 -3.43
N PHE A 148 -9.63 -0.93 -2.10
CA PHE A 148 -8.63 -0.21 -1.31
C PHE A 148 -7.48 -1.11 -0.80
N TRP A 149 -7.28 -2.28 -1.41
CA TRP A 149 -6.22 -3.22 -0.99
C TRP A 149 -4.81 -2.69 -1.31
N LEU A 150 -3.92 -2.64 -0.33
CA LEU A 150 -2.50 -2.30 -0.57
C LEU A 150 -1.62 -3.53 -0.84
N HIS A 151 -2.12 -4.73 -0.53
CA HIS A 151 -1.53 -6.02 -0.86
C HIS A 151 -2.61 -7.05 -1.16
N ILE A 152 -2.27 -8.07 -1.96
CA ILE A 152 -3.18 -9.15 -2.33
C ILE A 152 -3.55 -9.95 -1.07
N PRO A 153 -4.83 -10.07 -0.70
CA PRO A 153 -5.24 -10.91 0.41
C PRO A 153 -5.03 -12.40 0.11
N CYS A 154 -4.99 -13.21 1.16
CA CYS A 154 -5.02 -14.67 1.00
C CYS A 154 -6.31 -15.11 0.28
N GLU A 155 -7.47 -14.58 0.66
CA GLU A 155 -8.77 -14.84 0.03
C GLU A 155 -9.64 -13.57 0.00
N LEU A 156 -10.64 -13.53 -0.88
CA LEU A 156 -11.53 -12.36 -1.03
C LEU A 156 -12.31 -12.03 0.25
N ASN A 157 -12.59 -13.02 1.08
CA ASN A 157 -13.33 -12.88 2.34
C ASN A 157 -12.41 -12.85 3.59
N CYS A 158 -11.11 -12.60 3.41
CA CYS A 158 -10.16 -12.45 4.52
C CYS A 158 -10.62 -11.33 5.46
N LYS A 159 -11.06 -11.68 6.68
CA LYS A 159 -11.66 -10.73 7.64
C LYS A 159 -10.67 -9.65 8.05
N GLU A 160 -9.41 -10.01 8.26
CA GLU A 160 -8.34 -9.10 8.67
C GLU A 160 -8.03 -8.10 7.55
N THR A 161 -7.98 -8.56 6.30
CA THR A 161 -7.80 -7.65 5.17
C THR A 161 -9.01 -6.74 5.03
N LEU A 162 -10.23 -7.26 5.05
CA LEU A 162 -11.45 -6.46 4.94
C LEU A 162 -11.52 -5.37 6.02
N ALA A 163 -11.21 -5.72 7.28
CA ALA A 163 -11.16 -4.73 8.35
C ALA A 163 -10.10 -3.65 8.11
N MET A 164 -8.93 -4.01 7.59
CA MET A 164 -7.87 -3.06 7.25
C MET A 164 -8.27 -2.17 6.07
N VAL A 165 -8.75 -2.73 4.96
CA VAL A 165 -9.10 -1.95 3.76
C VAL A 165 -10.31 -1.05 3.98
N SER A 166 -11.24 -1.46 4.86
CA SER A 166 -12.34 -0.60 5.28
C SER A 166 -11.85 0.62 6.08
N LYS A 167 -10.84 0.46 6.96
CA LYS A 167 -10.17 1.58 7.64
C LYS A 167 -9.46 2.50 6.65
N ILE A 168 -8.73 1.93 5.69
CA ILE A 168 -8.01 2.68 4.65
C ILE A 168 -9.00 3.49 3.82
N ARG A 169 -10.08 2.85 3.35
CA ARG A 169 -11.16 3.49 2.62
C ARG A 169 -11.70 4.68 3.38
N LYS A 170 -12.14 4.47 4.64
CA LYS A 170 -12.70 5.53 5.47
C LYS A 170 -11.74 6.71 5.61
N VAL A 171 -10.48 6.43 5.93
CA VAL A 171 -9.46 7.47 6.10
C VAL A 171 -9.23 8.25 4.81
N LEU A 172 -9.15 7.57 3.66
CA LEU A 172 -8.98 8.21 2.36
C LEU A 172 -10.21 9.04 1.99
N GLU A 173 -11.41 8.50 2.09
CA GLU A 173 -12.65 9.23 1.78
C GLU A 173 -12.83 10.47 2.67
N GLU A 174 -12.44 10.40 3.95
CA GLU A 174 -12.55 11.53 4.89
C GLU A 174 -11.47 12.60 4.69
N ASN A 175 -10.24 12.20 4.36
CA ASN A 175 -9.07 13.08 4.45
C ASN A 175 -8.37 13.34 3.10
N ASP A 176 -8.46 12.43 2.14
CA ASP A 176 -7.90 12.58 0.81
C ASP A 176 -8.81 11.95 -0.28
N PRO A 177 -9.94 12.59 -0.61
CA PRO A 177 -10.93 12.03 -1.54
C PRO A 177 -10.36 11.78 -2.94
N GLU A 178 -9.40 12.59 -3.37
CA GLU A 178 -8.71 12.40 -4.65
C GLU A 178 -7.93 11.09 -4.67
N ALA A 179 -7.18 10.81 -3.60
CA ALA A 179 -6.49 9.53 -3.44
C ALA A 179 -7.47 8.36 -3.33
N ALA A 180 -8.63 8.54 -2.68
CA ALA A 180 -9.68 7.53 -2.61
C ALA A 180 -10.18 7.14 -4.00
N VAL A 181 -10.53 8.12 -4.83
CA VAL A 181 -11.02 7.91 -6.21
C VAL A 181 -9.96 7.24 -7.07
N PHE A 182 -8.73 7.79 -7.06
CA PHE A 182 -7.62 7.22 -7.83
C PHE A 182 -7.40 5.75 -7.49
N PHE A 183 -7.39 5.42 -6.19
CA PHE A 183 -7.13 4.06 -5.74
C PHE A 183 -8.24 3.08 -6.13
N GLN A 184 -9.49 3.55 -6.06
CA GLN A 184 -10.64 2.77 -6.48
C GLN A 184 -10.63 2.51 -7.99
N GLU A 185 -10.41 3.53 -8.82
CA GLU A 185 -10.39 3.40 -10.29
C GLU A 185 -9.29 2.45 -10.76
N LEU A 186 -8.13 2.55 -10.13
CA LEU A 186 -6.97 1.69 -10.37
C LEU A 186 -7.30 0.21 -10.21
N HIS A 187 -8.05 -0.15 -9.17
CA HIS A 187 -8.43 -1.55 -8.91
C HIS A 187 -9.70 -1.99 -9.66
N LYS A 188 -10.66 -1.09 -9.86
CA LYS A 188 -11.86 -1.35 -10.67
C LYS A 188 -11.51 -1.84 -12.08
N LYS A 189 -10.45 -1.31 -12.69
CA LYS A 189 -9.98 -1.76 -14.01
C LYS A 189 -9.66 -3.25 -14.10
N TYR A 190 -9.22 -3.87 -13.00
CA TYR A 190 -8.92 -5.31 -12.97
C TYR A 190 -10.16 -6.18 -12.68
N ARG A 191 -11.27 -5.55 -12.27
CA ARG A 191 -12.55 -6.19 -11.98
C ARG A 191 -13.45 -6.30 -13.22
N THR A 192 -13.46 -5.30 -14.09
CA THR A 192 -14.25 -5.23 -15.33
C THR A 192 -13.64 -6.07 -16.45
#